data_AF-A0A8C0GL35-F1
#
_entry.id   AF-A0A8C0GL35-F1
#
_cell.length_a   1.000
_cell.length_b   1.000
_cell.length_c   1.000
_cell.angle_alpha   90.00
_cell.angle_beta   90.00
_cell.angle_gamma   90.00
#
_symmetry.space_group_name_H-M   'P 1'
#
loop_
_entity.id
_entity.type
_entity.pdbx_description
1 polymer ?
#
loop_
_entity_poly.entity_id
_entity_poly.type
_entity_poly.pdbx_seq_one_letter_code
_entity_poly.pdbx_strand_id
1 'polypeptide(L)'
;CLNPPVLGLFAQGWSLRPSYLAPKTCSPKQFACKDQITCISKGWRCDGEKDCPDGSDESPDICPQSKVLRCQPNEHNCLGTELCIPMSKLCNGVQDCFDGSDEGSHCREFLANCSALGCQHHCVPTLVGPICYCNSSFQLAEDRKSCKDLDECTIYGTCSQTCTNTEGSYTCSCVEGYLLQPDNRSCKAKNEPVDRPPVLLIANSQNILATYLSGGPVPNITPTSTKQTTAMDFNYIEDTVCWVHVGDSASQTILKCAKIPNLKGFVEERSINISLSLHHVEQMAIDWLTGNFYFVDDIDDRIFVCNRNGDTCVTLLDLELYNPKGIALDPAMGKVFFTDYGQIPKVERCDMDGQNRTKLVDSKIVFPHGITLDLVSRLVYWADAYLDYIEVVDYEGKNRHTIIQGILVSERQPERGPWRSELCM
;
A
#
# COMPACT_ATOMS: atom_id res chain seq x y z
N CYS A 1 -12.20 75.82 36.58
CA CYS A 1 -11.38 77.03 36.38
C CYS A 1 -9.99 76.63 35.90
N LEU A 2 -9.33 77.48 35.08
CA LEU A 2 -7.87 77.50 34.82
C LEU A 2 -7.17 76.21 34.29
N ASN A 3 -7.34 76.03 32.98
CA ASN A 3 -6.34 75.71 31.92
C ASN A 3 -5.42 74.44 31.91
N PRO A 4 -5.28 73.80 30.73
CA PRO A 4 -4.17 72.92 30.33
C PRO A 4 -3.05 73.72 29.58
N PRO A 5 -2.02 73.08 28.98
CA PRO A 5 -2.10 72.44 27.64
C PRO A 5 -1.60 70.95 27.69
N VAL A 6 -1.21 70.18 26.66
CA VAL A 6 -0.71 70.42 25.27
C VAL A 6 -1.21 69.31 24.30
N LEU A 7 -0.86 69.45 23.01
CA LEU A 7 -1.10 68.60 21.83
C LEU A 7 -0.49 67.17 21.93
N GLY A 8 -0.88 66.19 21.09
CA GLY A 8 -1.90 66.22 20.02
C GLY A 8 -1.99 64.92 19.21
N LEU A 9 -2.96 64.82 18.30
CA LEU A 9 -3.19 63.62 17.47
C LEU A 9 -2.33 63.59 16.19
N PHE A 10 -1.89 62.39 15.81
CA PHE A 10 -1.77 61.97 14.40
C PHE A 10 -2.12 60.49 14.29
N ALA A 11 -2.82 60.10 13.23
CA ALA A 11 -3.23 58.72 12.96
C ALA A 11 -2.63 58.23 11.63
N GLN A 12 -2.11 57.01 11.59
CA GLN A 12 -1.76 56.31 10.34
C GLN A 12 -1.55 54.80 10.55
N GLY A 13 -2.06 54.01 9.60
CA GLY A 13 -1.53 52.70 9.17
C GLY A 13 -1.39 51.56 10.20
N TRP A 14 -2.43 50.74 10.34
CA TRP A 14 -2.23 49.33 10.76
C TRP A 14 -1.71 48.53 9.56
N SER A 15 -0.38 48.40 9.45
CA SER A 15 0.26 47.57 8.43
C SER A 15 0.28 46.11 8.86
N LEU A 16 -0.24 45.21 8.01
CA LEU A 16 -0.13 43.77 8.19
C LEU A 16 1.34 43.35 8.08
N ARG A 17 1.95 42.96 9.21
CA ARG A 17 3.26 42.29 9.20
C ARG A 17 3.07 40.84 8.74
N PRO A 18 3.85 40.35 7.76
CA PRO A 18 3.93 38.92 7.50
C PRO A 18 4.46 38.20 8.74
N SER A 19 3.78 37.13 9.15
CA SER A 19 4.28 36.20 10.16
C SER A 19 5.41 35.36 9.57
N TYR A 20 6.65 35.85 9.67
CA TYR A 20 7.83 35.03 9.39
C TYR A 20 7.85 33.86 10.37
N LEU A 21 7.53 32.66 9.89
CA LEU A 21 7.74 31.41 10.62
C LEU A 21 9.25 31.23 10.85
N ALA A 22 9.63 30.84 12.07
CA ALA A 22 11.01 30.48 12.35
C ALA A 22 11.33 29.13 11.69
N PRO A 23 12.53 28.95 11.10
CA PRO A 23 12.89 27.70 10.44
C PRO A 23 12.91 26.54 11.43
N LYS A 24 12.32 25.40 11.05
CA LYS A 24 12.29 24.22 11.93
C LYS A 24 13.65 23.53 11.93
N THR A 25 14.16 23.26 13.13
CA THR A 25 15.32 22.37 13.31
C THR A 25 14.85 20.92 13.27
N CYS A 26 14.93 20.30 12.08
CA CYS A 26 14.57 18.89 11.88
C CYS A 26 15.43 17.95 12.73
N SER A 27 14.89 16.79 13.11
CA SER A 27 15.62 15.80 13.92
C SER A 27 16.78 15.15 13.14
N PRO A 28 17.75 14.49 13.80
CA PRO A 28 18.90 13.87 13.12
C PRO A 28 18.56 12.77 12.10
N LYS A 29 17.32 12.22 12.13
CA LYS A 29 16.80 11.24 11.17
C LYS A 29 16.02 11.86 10.00
N GLN A 30 15.74 13.16 10.03
CA GLN A 30 14.97 13.88 9.01
C GLN A 30 15.85 14.70 8.07
N PHE A 31 15.33 14.97 6.88
CA PHE A 31 15.86 15.90 5.89
C PHE A 31 15.01 17.19 5.92
N ALA A 32 15.65 18.35 5.78
CA ALA A 32 14.97 19.63 5.72
C ALA A 32 14.76 20.03 4.25
N CYS A 33 13.52 20.32 3.87
CA CYS A 33 13.19 20.86 2.56
C CYS A 33 13.79 22.27 2.39
N LYS A 34 13.88 22.75 1.15
CA LYS A 34 14.53 24.04 0.81
C LYS A 34 13.70 25.23 1.32
N ASP A 35 12.41 25.01 1.57
CA ASP A 35 11.49 25.87 2.33
C ASP A 35 11.92 26.18 3.79
N GLN A 36 12.80 25.36 4.39
CA GLN A 36 13.24 25.42 5.80
C GLN A 36 12.12 25.29 6.85
N ILE A 37 10.93 24.83 6.44
CA ILE A 37 9.71 24.69 7.24
C ILE A 37 9.31 23.20 7.34
N THR A 38 9.54 22.42 6.28
CA THR A 38 9.13 21.02 6.18
C THR A 38 10.30 20.08 6.45
N CYS A 39 10.03 19.02 7.23
CA CYS A 39 11.00 18.03 7.69
C CYS A 39 10.53 16.62 7.32
N ILE A 40 11.00 16.09 6.20
CA ILE A 40 10.67 14.73 5.72
C ILE A 40 11.67 13.70 6.26
N SER A 41 11.44 12.40 6.04
CA SER A 41 12.42 11.36 6.41
C SER A 41 13.72 11.48 5.60
N LYS A 42 14.88 11.10 6.16
CA LYS A 42 16.10 10.92 5.34
C LYS A 42 16.01 9.79 4.33
N GLY A 43 15.02 8.89 4.48
CA GLY A 43 14.68 7.90 3.46
C GLY A 43 13.92 8.49 2.27
N TRP A 44 13.26 9.64 2.45
CA TRP A 44 12.43 10.35 1.47
C TRP A 44 13.23 11.38 0.69
N ARG A 45 14.41 11.00 0.21
CA ARG A 45 15.29 11.91 -0.53
C ARG A 45 16.02 11.13 -1.61
N CYS A 46 15.89 11.60 -2.84
CA CYS A 46 16.31 10.90 -4.05
C CYS A 46 15.61 9.54 -4.20
N ASP A 47 14.31 9.49 -3.92
CA ASP A 47 13.52 8.25 -3.99
C ASP A 47 12.52 8.12 -5.13
N GLY A 48 12.19 9.23 -5.81
CA GLY A 48 11.29 9.30 -6.96
C GLY A 48 9.99 10.06 -6.71
N GLU A 49 9.62 10.31 -5.46
CA GLU A 49 8.37 11.00 -5.09
C GLU A 49 8.65 12.39 -4.46
N LYS A 50 7.75 13.35 -4.66
CA LYS A 50 7.88 14.71 -4.12
C LYS A 50 7.21 14.79 -2.74
N ASP A 51 7.91 14.31 -1.73
CA ASP A 51 7.53 14.37 -0.31
C ASP A 51 7.69 15.80 0.28
N CYS A 52 8.56 16.65 -0.29
CA CYS A 52 8.63 18.08 0.00
C CYS A 52 7.57 18.90 -0.78
N PRO A 53 6.87 19.86 -0.15
CA PRO A 53 5.93 20.77 -0.82
C PRO A 53 6.52 21.63 -1.95
N ASP A 54 7.85 21.80 -1.96
CA ASP A 54 8.61 22.51 -2.98
C ASP A 54 9.34 21.57 -3.97
N GLY A 55 9.21 20.25 -3.82
CA GLY A 55 9.91 19.23 -4.62
C GLY A 55 11.43 19.26 -4.53
N SER A 56 11.99 19.86 -3.45
CA SER A 56 13.45 20.03 -3.33
C SER A 56 14.20 18.77 -2.94
N ASP A 57 13.55 17.86 -2.22
CA ASP A 57 13.99 16.49 -1.96
C ASP A 57 14.44 15.74 -3.22
N GLU A 58 13.69 15.85 -4.32
CA GLU A 58 14.00 15.24 -5.61
C GLU A 58 14.68 16.21 -6.59
N SER A 59 15.04 17.41 -6.16
CA SER A 59 15.67 18.39 -7.04
C SER A 59 17.10 17.97 -7.46
N PRO A 60 17.53 18.21 -8.71
CA PRO A 60 18.87 17.82 -9.18
C PRO A 60 20.03 18.42 -8.35
N ASP A 61 19.83 19.59 -7.72
CA ASP A 61 20.78 20.22 -6.79
C ASP A 61 21.05 19.34 -5.55
N ILE A 62 20.01 18.62 -5.09
CA ILE A 62 19.98 17.84 -3.85
C ILE A 62 20.17 16.34 -4.15
N CYS A 63 19.87 15.91 -5.38
CA CYS A 63 20.02 14.54 -5.87
C CYS A 63 20.98 14.45 -7.06
N PRO A 64 22.31 14.58 -6.83
CA PRO A 64 23.33 14.33 -7.85
C PRO A 64 23.41 12.85 -8.28
N GLN A 65 22.68 11.97 -7.58
CA GLN A 65 22.21 10.69 -8.08
C GLN A 65 20.70 10.73 -8.03
N SER A 66 20.04 11.04 -9.16
CA SER A 66 18.66 10.62 -9.31
C SER A 66 18.62 9.10 -9.24
N LYS A 67 17.64 8.54 -8.52
CA LYS A 67 17.15 7.23 -8.93
C LYS A 67 16.49 7.45 -10.29
N VAL A 68 17.27 7.21 -11.35
CA VAL A 68 16.75 7.04 -12.70
C VAL A 68 15.51 6.17 -12.59
N LEU A 69 14.35 6.66 -13.03
CA LEU A 69 13.15 5.83 -13.18
C LEU A 69 13.59 4.62 -13.99
N ARG A 70 13.66 3.46 -13.33
CA ARG A 70 14.20 2.25 -13.96
C ARG A 70 13.12 1.69 -14.88
N CYS A 71 13.12 2.22 -16.10
CA CYS A 71 12.55 1.55 -17.26
C CYS A 71 13.00 0.09 -17.26
N GLN A 72 12.17 -0.81 -17.77
CA GLN A 72 12.41 -2.24 -17.71
C GLN A 72 13.70 -2.62 -18.48
N PRO A 73 14.29 -3.79 -18.22
CA PRO A 73 15.45 -4.26 -18.97
C PRO A 73 15.21 -4.16 -20.49
N ASN A 74 16.14 -3.49 -21.19
CA ASN A 74 16.06 -3.10 -22.62
C ASN A 74 15.11 -1.93 -22.96
N GLU A 75 14.73 -1.09 -22.00
CA GLU A 75 14.10 0.21 -22.23
C GLU A 75 15.05 1.39 -21.90
N HIS A 76 14.77 2.55 -22.49
CA HIS A 76 15.49 3.81 -22.37
C HIS A 76 14.52 4.92 -21.92
N ASN A 77 14.95 5.80 -21.01
CA ASN A 77 14.13 6.95 -20.60
C ASN A 77 14.42 8.19 -21.49
N CYS A 78 13.40 8.73 -22.15
CA CYS A 78 13.50 9.97 -22.91
C CYS A 78 13.87 11.16 -22.01
N LEU A 79 14.79 12.02 -22.47
CA LEU A 79 15.37 13.07 -21.63
C LEU A 79 14.33 14.05 -21.05
N GLY A 80 14.45 14.31 -19.74
CA GLY A 80 13.57 15.27 -19.05
C GLY A 80 12.12 14.81 -18.88
N THR A 81 11.82 13.53 -19.13
CA THR A 81 10.49 12.94 -19.01
C THR A 81 10.50 11.65 -18.18
N GLU A 82 9.31 11.08 -18.00
CA GLU A 82 9.07 9.75 -17.42
C GLU A 82 8.74 8.72 -18.53
N LEU A 83 8.98 9.06 -19.81
CA LEU A 83 8.64 8.21 -20.95
C LEU A 83 9.76 7.19 -21.24
N CYS A 84 9.50 5.95 -20.83
CA CYS A 84 10.30 4.79 -21.23
C CYS A 84 9.93 4.33 -22.65
N ILE A 85 10.93 4.18 -23.53
CA ILE A 85 10.79 3.55 -24.86
C ILE A 85 11.74 2.34 -24.99
N PRO A 86 11.35 1.24 -25.66
CA PRO A 86 12.26 0.15 -25.98
C PRO A 86 13.55 0.62 -26.67
N MET A 87 14.71 0.06 -26.29
CA MET A 87 16.03 0.38 -26.86
C MET A 87 16.09 0.19 -28.38
N SER A 88 15.25 -0.69 -28.94
CA SER A 88 15.10 -0.89 -30.39
C SER A 88 14.41 0.27 -31.13
N LYS A 89 13.96 1.31 -30.42
CA LYS A 89 13.38 2.52 -31.02
C LYS A 89 14.37 3.68 -31.18
N LEU A 90 15.47 3.72 -30.43
CA LEU A 90 16.47 4.77 -30.62
C LEU A 90 17.13 4.62 -31.99
N CYS A 91 17.29 5.75 -32.69
CA CYS A 91 17.87 5.81 -34.04
C CYS A 91 17.13 4.92 -35.08
N ASN A 92 15.82 4.71 -34.92
CA ASN A 92 14.97 3.96 -35.85
C ASN A 92 14.47 4.79 -37.06
N GLY A 93 14.62 6.12 -37.02
CA GLY A 93 14.14 7.08 -38.03
C GLY A 93 12.77 7.71 -37.73
N VAL A 94 12.21 7.50 -36.53
CA VAL A 94 10.89 7.96 -36.07
C VAL A 94 11.04 8.63 -34.71
N GLN A 95 10.44 9.80 -34.55
CA GLN A 95 10.40 10.49 -33.25
C GLN A 95 9.39 9.80 -32.32
N ASP A 96 9.89 8.93 -31.45
CA ASP A 96 9.15 8.26 -30.38
C ASP A 96 9.27 9.02 -29.04
N CYS A 97 10.38 9.74 -28.80
CA CYS A 97 10.54 10.69 -27.69
C CYS A 97 9.97 12.08 -28.03
N PHE A 98 9.22 12.69 -27.11
CA PHE A 98 8.60 14.02 -27.29
C PHE A 98 9.59 15.15 -27.64
N ASP A 99 10.85 15.06 -27.19
CA ASP A 99 11.91 16.03 -27.46
C ASP A 99 12.79 15.68 -28.67
N GLY A 100 12.67 14.46 -29.21
CA GLY A 100 13.54 13.94 -30.27
C GLY A 100 14.93 13.52 -29.80
N SER A 101 15.12 13.26 -28.49
CA SER A 101 16.41 12.77 -27.94
C SER A 101 16.85 11.40 -28.47
N ASP A 102 15.92 10.63 -29.02
CA ASP A 102 16.07 9.33 -29.70
C ASP A 102 16.60 9.43 -31.14
N GLU A 103 16.36 10.54 -31.85
CA GLU A 103 16.72 10.73 -33.26
C GLU A 103 17.77 11.84 -33.50
N GLY A 104 18.49 12.23 -32.44
CA GLY A 104 19.50 13.28 -32.48
C GLY A 104 20.73 12.97 -33.34
N SER A 105 21.57 13.98 -33.58
CA SER A 105 22.80 13.86 -34.41
C SER A 105 23.76 12.74 -33.96
N HIS A 106 23.77 12.44 -32.66
CA HIS A 106 24.55 11.38 -32.04
C HIS A 106 24.31 10.00 -32.67
N CYS A 107 23.11 9.73 -33.20
CA CYS A 107 22.77 8.51 -33.94
C CYS A 107 23.68 8.25 -35.13
N ARG A 108 24.21 9.31 -35.77
CA ARG A 108 25.14 9.20 -36.91
C ARG A 108 26.60 9.23 -36.46
N GLU A 109 26.89 9.95 -35.39
CA GLU A 109 28.25 10.14 -34.87
C GLU A 109 28.79 8.86 -34.20
N PHE A 110 27.99 8.19 -33.37
CA PHE A 110 28.42 6.99 -32.64
C PHE A 110 28.09 5.67 -33.35
N LEU A 111 27.46 5.70 -34.53
CA LEU A 111 27.08 4.51 -35.30
C LEU A 111 28.29 3.59 -35.61
N ALA A 112 29.42 4.20 -35.99
CA ALA A 112 30.65 3.45 -36.28
C ALA A 112 31.21 2.74 -35.03
N ASN A 113 31.01 3.32 -33.85
CA ASN A 113 31.55 2.80 -32.59
C ASN A 113 30.79 1.54 -32.13
N CYS A 114 29.52 1.35 -32.51
CA CYS A 114 28.80 0.11 -32.26
C CYS A 114 29.49 -1.11 -32.88
N SER A 115 30.09 -0.97 -34.07
CA SER A 115 30.84 -2.04 -34.74
C SER A 115 32.14 -2.43 -34.00
N ALA A 116 32.66 -1.55 -33.15
CA ALA A 116 33.83 -1.81 -32.30
C ALA A 116 33.47 -2.27 -30.88
N LEU A 117 32.20 -2.11 -30.45
CA LEU A 117 31.78 -2.42 -29.08
C LEU A 117 31.68 -3.93 -28.84
N GLY A 118 31.24 -4.72 -29.82
CA GLY A 118 31.21 -6.18 -29.76
C GLY A 118 30.13 -6.74 -28.82
N CYS A 119 28.88 -6.31 -29.04
CA CYS A 119 27.70 -6.80 -28.32
C CYS A 119 27.28 -8.21 -28.77
N GLN A 120 26.65 -9.00 -27.89
CA GLN A 120 26.15 -10.34 -28.22
C GLN A 120 24.89 -10.31 -29.10
N HIS A 121 23.97 -9.39 -28.83
CA HIS A 121 22.72 -9.22 -29.60
C HIS A 121 22.74 -7.91 -30.39
N HIS A 122 22.37 -6.79 -29.74
CA HIS A 122 22.19 -5.51 -30.42
C HIS A 122 23.07 -4.42 -29.82
N CYS A 123 23.28 -3.35 -30.60
CA CYS A 123 23.93 -2.13 -30.16
C CYS A 123 23.11 -0.93 -30.62
N VAL A 124 23.01 0.11 -29.79
CA VAL A 124 22.36 1.36 -30.16
C VAL A 124 23.20 2.56 -29.74
N PRO A 125 23.33 3.60 -30.59
CA PRO A 125 23.87 4.89 -30.18
C PRO A 125 23.01 5.53 -29.07
N THR A 126 23.65 6.22 -28.14
CA THR A 126 22.98 7.18 -27.24
C THR A 126 23.82 8.44 -27.12
N LEU A 127 23.28 9.49 -26.50
CA LEU A 127 23.96 10.76 -26.25
C LEU A 127 25.24 10.62 -25.39
N VAL A 128 25.40 9.51 -24.65
CA VAL A 128 26.58 9.22 -23.82
C VAL A 128 27.56 8.23 -24.52
N GLY A 129 27.22 7.78 -25.74
CA GLY A 129 27.97 6.80 -26.51
C GLY A 129 27.16 5.55 -26.86
N PRO A 130 27.74 4.58 -27.60
CA PRO A 130 27.06 3.34 -27.96
C PRO A 130 26.90 2.43 -26.73
N ILE A 131 25.75 1.77 -26.61
CA ILE A 131 25.48 0.76 -25.59
C ILE A 131 24.96 -0.53 -26.23
N CYS A 132 25.27 -1.66 -25.61
CA CYS A 132 24.69 -2.94 -25.98
C CYS A 132 23.30 -3.10 -25.34
N TYR A 133 22.38 -3.75 -26.04
CA TYR A 133 21.10 -4.21 -25.49
C TYR A 133 20.73 -5.58 -26.05
N CYS A 134 19.74 -6.22 -25.44
CA CYS A 134 19.37 -7.60 -25.69
C CYS A 134 17.94 -7.70 -26.26
N ASN A 135 17.56 -8.90 -26.73
CA ASN A 135 16.13 -9.19 -26.99
C ASN A 135 15.34 -9.11 -25.68
N SER A 136 14.03 -8.89 -25.74
CA SER A 136 13.17 -8.63 -24.57
C SER A 136 13.30 -9.66 -23.43
N SER A 137 13.49 -10.94 -23.75
CA SER A 137 13.64 -12.03 -22.76
C SER A 137 15.06 -12.15 -22.16
N PHE A 138 15.94 -11.19 -22.41
CA PHE A 138 17.34 -11.23 -22.00
C PHE A 138 17.76 -9.86 -21.45
N GLN A 139 18.60 -9.85 -20.43
CA GLN A 139 19.18 -8.65 -19.81
C GLN A 139 20.69 -8.60 -20.04
N LEU A 140 21.25 -7.38 -20.04
CA LEU A 140 22.67 -7.17 -20.24
C LEU A 140 23.47 -7.59 -19.01
N ALA A 141 24.53 -8.38 -19.21
CA ALA A 141 25.40 -8.86 -18.14
C ALA A 141 26.35 -7.76 -17.61
N GLU A 142 27.07 -8.05 -16.51
CA GLU A 142 28.00 -7.10 -15.86
C GLU A 142 29.14 -6.60 -16.77
N ASP A 143 29.49 -7.35 -17.82
CA ASP A 143 30.47 -6.96 -18.83
C ASP A 143 29.96 -5.85 -19.78
N ARG A 144 28.65 -5.55 -19.74
CA ARG A 144 27.89 -4.66 -20.61
C ARG A 144 27.96 -5.03 -22.10
N LYS A 145 28.09 -6.32 -22.42
CA LYS A 145 28.17 -6.84 -23.81
C LYS A 145 27.42 -8.14 -24.03
N SER A 146 27.55 -9.06 -23.08
CA SER A 146 26.88 -10.36 -23.10
C SER A 146 25.43 -10.21 -22.64
N CYS A 147 24.56 -11.10 -23.12
CA CYS A 147 23.14 -11.14 -22.76
C CYS A 147 22.87 -12.39 -21.94
N LYS A 148 22.50 -12.20 -20.68
CA LYS A 148 21.99 -13.26 -19.79
C LYS A 148 20.47 -13.32 -19.93
N ASP A 149 19.90 -14.49 -19.73
CA ASP A 149 18.48 -14.71 -19.46
C ASP A 149 17.89 -13.67 -18.47
N LEU A 150 16.70 -13.14 -18.79
CA LEU A 150 15.94 -12.25 -17.91
C LEU A 150 14.96 -13.09 -17.10
N ASP A 151 15.19 -13.19 -15.79
CA ASP A 151 14.30 -13.93 -14.89
C ASP A 151 13.02 -13.11 -14.62
N GLU A 152 12.00 -13.26 -15.48
CA GLU A 152 10.75 -12.49 -15.33
C GLU A 152 9.98 -12.85 -14.05
N CYS A 153 10.31 -13.97 -13.38
CA CYS A 153 9.75 -14.30 -12.07
C CYS A 153 10.26 -13.40 -10.94
N THR A 154 11.30 -12.59 -11.19
CA THR A 154 11.74 -11.52 -10.27
C THR A 154 10.93 -10.23 -10.43
N ILE A 155 10.08 -10.12 -11.46
CA ILE A 155 9.24 -8.96 -11.72
C ILE A 155 7.85 -9.21 -11.11
N TYR A 156 7.40 -8.31 -10.24
CA TYR A 156 6.09 -8.40 -9.60
C TYR A 156 4.96 -8.35 -10.65
N GLY A 157 4.00 -9.28 -10.53
CA GLY A 157 2.83 -9.36 -11.43
C GLY A 157 3.04 -10.13 -12.74
N THR A 158 4.20 -10.74 -13.00
CA THR A 158 4.45 -11.57 -14.19
C THR A 158 3.48 -12.76 -14.30
N CYS A 159 3.20 -13.41 -13.17
CA CYS A 159 2.21 -14.48 -12.99
C CYS A 159 1.34 -14.16 -11.77
N SER A 160 0.09 -14.60 -11.72
CA SER A 160 -0.76 -14.42 -10.51
C SER A 160 -0.45 -15.40 -9.36
N GLN A 161 0.30 -16.47 -9.63
CA GLN A 161 0.67 -17.50 -8.65
C GLN A 161 2.09 -18.01 -8.96
N THR A 162 2.27 -19.30 -9.26
CA THR A 162 3.59 -19.89 -9.48
C THR A 162 4.18 -19.46 -10.82
N CYS A 163 5.41 -18.93 -10.79
CA CYS A 163 6.22 -18.63 -11.97
C CYS A 163 7.39 -19.60 -12.06
N THR A 164 7.74 -20.05 -13.27
CA THR A 164 8.96 -20.82 -13.55
C THR A 164 9.69 -20.20 -14.72
N ASN A 165 10.89 -19.67 -14.46
CA ASN A 165 11.78 -19.09 -15.45
C ASN A 165 12.43 -20.18 -16.34
N THR A 166 12.66 -19.88 -17.61
CA THR A 166 13.26 -20.77 -18.61
C THR A 166 14.14 -19.96 -19.59
N GLU A 167 15.07 -20.58 -20.30
CA GLU A 167 16.00 -19.82 -21.15
C GLU A 167 15.28 -19.08 -22.30
N GLY A 168 15.16 -17.75 -22.16
CA GLY A 168 14.47 -16.84 -23.08
C GLY A 168 12.96 -16.75 -22.93
N SER A 169 12.35 -17.28 -21.85
CA SER A 169 10.91 -17.17 -21.57
C SER A 169 10.53 -17.65 -20.17
N TYR A 170 9.26 -17.60 -19.80
CA TYR A 170 8.76 -18.14 -18.53
C TYR A 170 7.43 -18.86 -18.71
N THR A 171 7.08 -19.69 -17.73
CA THR A 171 5.77 -20.36 -17.67
C THR A 171 5.09 -20.10 -16.33
N CYS A 172 3.86 -19.60 -16.38
CA CYS A 172 3.01 -19.49 -15.20
C CYS A 172 2.22 -20.79 -14.97
N SER A 173 2.01 -21.15 -13.72
CA SER A 173 1.15 -22.26 -13.31
C SER A 173 0.36 -21.90 -12.06
N CYS A 174 -0.78 -22.57 -11.88
CA CYS A 174 -1.70 -22.30 -10.78
C CYS A 174 -1.72 -23.45 -9.78
N VAL A 175 -1.99 -23.13 -8.51
CA VAL A 175 -2.11 -24.14 -7.45
C VAL A 175 -3.42 -24.93 -7.55
N GLU A 176 -3.55 -26.00 -6.75
CA GLU A 176 -4.78 -26.78 -6.69
C GLU A 176 -5.98 -25.89 -6.31
N GLY A 177 -7.14 -26.17 -6.91
CA GLY A 177 -8.32 -25.31 -6.82
C GLY A 177 -8.36 -24.15 -7.82
N TYR A 178 -7.32 -23.90 -8.61
CA TYR A 178 -7.27 -22.83 -9.62
C TYR A 178 -7.12 -23.37 -11.06
N LEU A 179 -7.33 -22.50 -12.04
CA LEU A 179 -7.20 -22.72 -13.48
C LEU A 179 -6.49 -21.55 -14.15
N LEU A 180 -5.47 -21.85 -14.96
CA LEU A 180 -4.77 -20.86 -15.79
C LEU A 180 -5.74 -20.30 -16.84
N GLN A 181 -5.74 -18.97 -17.01
CA GLN A 181 -6.59 -18.29 -17.99
C GLN A 181 -5.92 -18.24 -19.38
N PRO A 182 -6.65 -17.90 -20.45
CA PRO A 182 -6.12 -17.86 -21.82
C PRO A 182 -5.02 -16.80 -22.08
N ASP A 183 -4.66 -15.99 -21.08
CA ASP A 183 -3.53 -15.06 -21.11
C ASP A 183 -2.19 -15.73 -20.73
N ASN A 184 -2.22 -17.00 -20.30
CA ASN A 184 -1.10 -17.77 -19.74
C ASN A 184 -0.42 -17.10 -18.54
N ARG A 185 -1.10 -16.20 -17.82
CA ARG A 185 -0.57 -15.50 -16.63
C ARG A 185 -1.50 -15.55 -15.43
N SER A 186 -2.80 -15.37 -15.66
CA SER A 186 -3.80 -15.23 -14.60
C SER A 186 -4.29 -16.57 -14.10
N CYS A 187 -4.46 -16.70 -12.79
CA CYS A 187 -5.00 -17.88 -12.13
C CYS A 187 -6.37 -17.57 -11.53
N LYS A 188 -7.41 -18.25 -12.01
CA LYS A 188 -8.79 -18.09 -11.53
C LYS A 188 -9.24 -19.31 -10.74
N ALA A 189 -9.90 -19.11 -9.60
CA ALA A 189 -10.44 -20.21 -8.82
C ALA A 189 -11.44 -21.04 -9.65
N LYS A 190 -11.45 -22.36 -9.43
CA LYS A 190 -12.54 -23.24 -9.84
C LYS A 190 -13.76 -22.89 -9.00
N ASN A 191 -14.89 -22.63 -9.64
CA ASN A 191 -16.18 -22.49 -8.94
C ASN A 191 -16.70 -23.89 -8.56
N GLU A 192 -16.02 -24.56 -7.63
CA GLU A 192 -16.34 -25.90 -7.13
C GLU A 192 -16.50 -25.84 -5.60
N PRO A 193 -17.72 -25.96 -5.05
CA PRO A 193 -19.01 -26.11 -5.73
C PRO A 193 -19.48 -24.81 -6.42
N VAL A 194 -20.20 -24.95 -7.53
CA VAL A 194 -20.73 -23.83 -8.33
C VAL A 194 -21.66 -22.93 -7.51
N ASP A 195 -22.35 -23.50 -6.53
CA ASP A 195 -23.30 -22.82 -5.64
C ASP A 195 -22.64 -21.89 -4.59
N ARG A 196 -21.30 -21.80 -4.55
CA ARG A 196 -20.53 -20.89 -3.69
C ARG A 196 -19.71 -19.88 -4.52
N PRO A 197 -20.35 -18.89 -5.16
CA PRO A 197 -19.65 -17.83 -5.89
C PRO A 197 -18.88 -16.90 -4.94
N PRO A 198 -17.78 -16.28 -5.38
CA PRO A 198 -17.06 -15.28 -4.59
C PRO A 198 -17.90 -14.00 -4.43
N VAL A 199 -17.96 -13.50 -3.20
CA VAL A 199 -18.68 -12.29 -2.79
C VAL A 199 -17.86 -11.48 -1.80
N LEU A 200 -18.10 -10.17 -1.76
CA LEU A 200 -17.61 -9.28 -0.73
C LEU A 200 -18.71 -9.08 0.31
N LEU A 201 -18.42 -9.43 1.58
CA LEU A 201 -19.21 -8.98 2.72
C LEU A 201 -18.73 -7.59 3.12
N ILE A 202 -19.67 -6.68 3.40
CA ILE A 202 -19.38 -5.28 3.74
C ILE A 202 -20.27 -4.87 4.92
N ALA A 203 -19.69 -4.67 6.10
CA ALA A 203 -20.39 -4.06 7.23
C ALA A 203 -20.58 -2.56 7.01
N ASN A 204 -21.67 -2.02 7.56
CA ASN A 204 -21.85 -0.60 7.80
C ASN A 204 -22.48 -0.40 9.19
N SER A 205 -22.72 0.86 9.59
CA SER A 205 -23.22 1.21 10.92
C SER A 205 -24.63 0.68 11.26
N GLN A 206 -25.35 0.07 10.31
CA GLN A 206 -26.71 -0.45 10.49
C GLN A 206 -26.86 -1.94 10.15
N ASN A 207 -26.14 -2.43 9.13
CA ASN A 207 -26.32 -3.76 8.53
C ASN A 207 -25.00 -4.34 7.98
N ILE A 208 -24.92 -5.67 7.88
CA ILE A 208 -23.97 -6.36 7.00
C ILE A 208 -24.61 -6.59 5.63
N LEU A 209 -23.93 -6.18 4.56
CA LEU A 209 -24.33 -6.33 3.16
C LEU A 209 -23.45 -7.36 2.45
N ALA A 210 -23.90 -7.85 1.29
CA ALA A 210 -23.14 -8.72 0.41
C ALA A 210 -23.29 -8.30 -1.06
N THR A 211 -22.18 -8.29 -1.80
CA THR A 211 -22.13 -7.96 -3.23
C THR A 211 -21.25 -8.94 -3.98
N TYR A 212 -21.59 -9.25 -5.24
CA TYR A 212 -20.73 -10.03 -6.12
C TYR A 212 -19.52 -9.20 -6.57
N LEU A 213 -18.44 -9.85 -7.01
CA LEU A 213 -17.25 -9.17 -7.55
C LEU A 213 -17.54 -8.28 -8.79
N SER A 214 -18.72 -8.42 -9.40
CA SER A 214 -19.22 -7.55 -10.47
C SER A 214 -19.94 -6.28 -9.97
N GLY A 215 -19.95 -6.02 -8.66
CA GLY A 215 -20.64 -4.88 -8.03
C GLY A 215 -22.16 -5.04 -7.88
N GLY A 216 -22.74 -6.16 -8.32
CA GLY A 216 -24.17 -6.45 -8.20
C GLY A 216 -24.54 -6.97 -6.80
N PRO A 217 -25.59 -6.45 -6.14
CA PRO A 217 -25.98 -6.89 -4.81
C PRO A 217 -26.49 -8.34 -4.80
N VAL A 218 -26.25 -9.06 -3.70
CA VAL A 218 -26.77 -10.43 -3.50
C VAL A 218 -28.24 -10.35 -3.04
N PRO A 219 -29.23 -10.81 -3.83
CA PRO A 219 -30.63 -10.44 -3.62
C PRO A 219 -31.33 -11.15 -2.45
N ASN A 220 -30.73 -12.19 -1.87
CA ASN A 220 -31.35 -13.06 -0.87
C ASN A 220 -30.83 -12.87 0.56
N ILE A 221 -29.90 -11.95 0.81
CA ILE A 221 -29.46 -11.63 2.17
C ILE A 221 -30.42 -10.61 2.78
N THR A 222 -31.30 -11.11 3.66
CA THR A 222 -32.05 -10.29 4.61
C THR A 222 -31.04 -9.62 5.57
N PRO A 223 -30.97 -8.29 5.66
CA PRO A 223 -29.98 -7.62 6.51
C PRO A 223 -30.22 -7.93 7.99
N THR A 224 -29.18 -8.44 8.68
CA THR A 224 -29.15 -8.42 10.15
C THR A 224 -28.91 -6.99 10.62
N SER A 225 -29.74 -6.51 11.54
CA SER A 225 -29.59 -5.18 12.12
C SER A 225 -28.42 -5.15 13.12
N THR A 226 -27.24 -4.90 12.57
CA THR A 226 -26.02 -4.59 13.33
C THR A 226 -26.06 -3.12 13.73
N LYS A 227 -26.73 -2.80 14.85
CA LYS A 227 -26.61 -1.46 15.45
C LYS A 227 -25.14 -1.26 15.84
N GLN A 228 -24.40 -0.55 15.00
CA GLN A 228 -22.94 -0.34 15.08
C GLN A 228 -22.11 -1.63 15.17
N THR A 229 -21.37 -1.89 14.09
CA THR A 229 -20.30 -2.89 14.00
C THR A 229 -19.06 -2.20 13.48
N THR A 230 -17.93 -2.43 14.15
CA THR A 230 -16.61 -1.93 13.78
C THR A 230 -15.86 -3.01 12.99
N ALA A 231 -15.59 -4.15 13.63
CA ALA A 231 -14.87 -5.28 13.06
C ALA A 231 -15.77 -6.48 12.73
N MET A 232 -15.41 -7.21 11.67
CA MET A 232 -15.99 -8.51 11.29
C MET A 232 -14.94 -9.39 10.59
N ASP A 233 -15.17 -10.71 10.59
CA ASP A 233 -14.44 -11.69 9.76
C ASP A 233 -15.29 -12.95 9.50
N PHE A 234 -14.88 -13.82 8.56
CA PHE A 234 -15.67 -14.94 8.04
C PHE A 234 -14.91 -16.27 8.02
N ASN A 235 -15.46 -17.26 8.74
CA ASN A 235 -14.97 -18.65 8.68
C ASN A 235 -15.64 -19.40 7.51
N TYR A 236 -14.85 -19.64 6.45
CA TYR A 236 -15.30 -20.34 5.23
C TYR A 236 -15.71 -21.80 5.45
N ILE A 237 -15.09 -22.50 6.41
CA ILE A 237 -15.38 -23.91 6.69
C ILE A 237 -16.74 -24.04 7.39
N GLU A 238 -17.03 -23.17 8.35
CA GLU A 238 -18.29 -23.17 9.11
C GLU A 238 -19.41 -22.34 8.46
N ASP A 239 -19.16 -21.74 7.27
CA ASP A 239 -20.10 -20.85 6.56
C ASP A 239 -20.65 -19.73 7.48
N THR A 240 -19.78 -19.20 8.34
CA THR A 240 -20.13 -18.38 9.52
C THR A 240 -19.38 -17.06 9.51
N VAL A 241 -20.11 -15.94 9.54
CA VAL A 241 -19.54 -14.62 9.85
C VAL A 241 -19.57 -14.39 11.35
N CYS A 242 -18.54 -13.73 11.88
CA CYS A 242 -18.54 -13.17 13.22
C CYS A 242 -18.25 -11.66 13.16
N TRP A 243 -18.81 -10.89 14.08
CA TRP A 243 -18.70 -9.44 14.12
C TRP A 243 -18.78 -8.89 15.54
N VAL A 244 -18.08 -7.78 15.81
CA VAL A 244 -18.28 -7.02 17.06
C VAL A 244 -19.59 -6.25 16.94
N HIS A 245 -20.46 -6.43 17.93
CA HIS A 245 -21.64 -5.60 18.13
C HIS A 245 -21.35 -4.64 19.28
N VAL A 246 -21.25 -3.35 18.97
CA VAL A 246 -20.94 -2.31 19.95
C VAL A 246 -22.21 -1.97 20.74
N GLY A 247 -22.10 -1.96 22.07
CA GLY A 247 -23.19 -1.54 22.96
C GLY A 247 -23.06 -0.08 23.41
N ASP A 248 -24.01 0.41 24.20
CA ASP A 248 -23.98 1.78 24.77
C ASP A 248 -22.80 2.01 25.74
N SER A 249 -22.10 0.93 26.12
CA SER A 249 -20.84 0.92 26.86
C SER A 249 -20.01 -0.30 26.47
N ALA A 250 -18.69 -0.24 26.70
CA ALA A 250 -17.78 -1.37 26.45
C ALA A 250 -18.19 -2.68 27.18
N SER A 251 -18.89 -2.57 28.31
CA SER A 251 -19.43 -3.74 29.05
C SER A 251 -20.61 -4.44 28.36
N GLN A 252 -21.20 -3.81 27.35
CA GLN A 252 -22.28 -4.34 26.51
C GLN A 252 -21.80 -4.72 25.11
N THR A 253 -20.54 -4.43 24.78
CA THR A 253 -19.92 -4.81 23.50
C THR A 253 -19.65 -6.31 23.50
N ILE A 254 -20.18 -7.02 22.52
CA ILE A 254 -20.15 -8.49 22.46
C ILE A 254 -19.77 -8.99 21.07
N LEU A 255 -19.12 -10.15 21.01
CA LEU A 255 -18.95 -10.88 19.76
C LEU A 255 -20.28 -11.54 19.39
N LYS A 256 -20.73 -11.36 18.16
CA LYS A 256 -21.83 -12.14 17.56
C LYS A 256 -21.30 -12.98 16.41
N CYS A 257 -21.92 -14.14 16.19
CA CYS A 257 -21.69 -14.96 15.00
C CYS A 257 -23.01 -15.49 14.44
N ALA A 258 -23.11 -15.63 13.13
CA ALA A 258 -24.25 -16.26 12.44
C ALA A 258 -23.79 -16.96 11.15
N LYS A 259 -24.48 -18.04 10.78
CA LYS A 259 -24.25 -18.76 9.51
C LYS A 259 -24.95 -18.05 8.35
N ILE A 260 -24.39 -18.11 7.14
CA ILE A 260 -24.97 -17.52 5.92
C ILE A 260 -25.22 -18.57 4.82
N PRO A 261 -25.92 -19.68 5.10
CA PRO A 261 -25.94 -20.87 4.25
C PRO A 261 -26.45 -20.57 2.82
N ASN A 262 -25.56 -20.71 1.84
CA ASN A 262 -25.81 -20.42 0.43
C ASN A 262 -26.23 -18.96 0.15
N LEU A 263 -25.79 -18.00 0.98
CA LEU A 263 -26.07 -16.56 0.84
C LEU A 263 -27.59 -16.23 0.85
N LYS A 264 -28.36 -16.90 1.72
CA LYS A 264 -29.83 -16.74 1.86
C LYS A 264 -30.26 -16.03 3.15
N GLY A 265 -29.39 -15.20 3.71
CA GLY A 265 -29.58 -14.52 4.99
C GLY A 265 -28.90 -15.22 6.16
N PHE A 266 -28.96 -14.58 7.33
CA PHE A 266 -28.27 -15.00 8.55
C PHE A 266 -29.13 -15.95 9.39
N VAL A 267 -28.56 -17.07 9.85
CA VAL A 267 -29.23 -18.06 10.70
C VAL A 267 -28.33 -18.49 11.86
N GLU A 268 -28.93 -19.11 12.89
CA GLU A 268 -28.21 -19.56 14.10
C GLU A 268 -27.38 -18.45 14.77
N GLU A 269 -27.93 -17.23 14.86
CA GLU A 269 -27.25 -16.11 15.54
C GLU A 269 -26.97 -16.47 17.01
N ARG A 270 -25.70 -16.42 17.40
CA ARG A 270 -25.22 -16.63 18.77
C ARG A 270 -24.39 -15.44 19.22
N SER A 271 -24.53 -15.09 20.50
CA SER A 271 -23.62 -14.17 21.19
C SER A 271 -22.56 -14.97 21.93
N ILE A 272 -21.31 -14.50 21.85
CA ILE A 272 -20.15 -15.04 22.55
C ILE A 272 -19.66 -13.95 23.50
N ASN A 273 -19.66 -14.24 24.80
CA ASN A 273 -19.15 -13.33 25.81
C ASN A 273 -17.63 -13.49 25.87
N ILE A 274 -16.90 -12.41 25.58
CA ILE A 274 -15.44 -12.39 25.65
C ILE A 274 -15.03 -12.10 27.10
N SER A 275 -14.04 -12.84 27.62
CA SER A 275 -13.58 -12.73 29.01
C SER A 275 -12.68 -11.51 29.28
N LEU A 276 -12.06 -10.94 28.23
CA LEU A 276 -11.46 -9.61 28.25
C LEU A 276 -12.44 -8.55 27.71
N SER A 277 -12.23 -7.30 28.10
CA SER A 277 -13.04 -6.18 27.62
C SER A 277 -12.81 -5.88 26.14
N LEU A 278 -13.88 -5.48 25.45
CA LEU A 278 -13.87 -4.96 24.09
C LEU A 278 -14.15 -3.45 24.19
N HIS A 279 -13.10 -2.62 24.26
CA HIS A 279 -13.25 -1.17 24.41
C HIS A 279 -13.55 -0.53 23.06
N HIS A 280 -12.65 -0.71 22.09
CA HIS A 280 -12.89 -0.38 20.69
C HIS A 280 -12.07 -1.31 19.80
N VAL A 281 -12.76 -2.20 19.07
CA VAL A 281 -12.11 -3.20 18.21
C VAL A 281 -12.16 -2.73 16.77
N GLU A 282 -11.02 -2.27 16.24
CA GLU A 282 -10.91 -1.80 14.85
C GLU A 282 -10.98 -2.95 13.85
N GLN A 283 -10.21 -4.02 14.07
CA GLN A 283 -10.20 -5.22 13.24
C GLN A 283 -10.14 -6.49 14.09
N MET A 284 -10.74 -7.57 13.58
CA MET A 284 -10.62 -8.93 14.11
C MET A 284 -10.11 -9.88 13.03
N ALA A 285 -9.61 -11.05 13.43
CA ALA A 285 -9.35 -12.15 12.52
C ALA A 285 -9.66 -13.50 13.20
N ILE A 286 -10.13 -14.47 12.43
CA ILE A 286 -10.47 -15.82 12.87
C ILE A 286 -9.38 -16.78 12.43
N ASP A 287 -8.76 -17.49 13.37
CA ASP A 287 -7.97 -18.67 13.05
C ASP A 287 -8.93 -19.79 12.59
N TRP A 288 -8.95 -20.08 11.30
CA TRP A 288 -9.84 -21.08 10.72
C TRP A 288 -9.43 -22.54 11.01
N LEU A 289 -8.23 -22.79 11.55
CA LEU A 289 -7.76 -24.11 11.96
C LEU A 289 -8.18 -24.46 13.40
N THR A 290 -8.12 -23.49 14.32
CA THR A 290 -8.50 -23.70 15.73
C THR A 290 -9.90 -23.18 16.09
N GLY A 291 -10.41 -22.21 15.33
CA GLY A 291 -11.61 -21.45 15.66
C GLY A 291 -11.39 -20.33 16.70
N ASN A 292 -10.14 -19.98 17.01
CA ASN A 292 -9.80 -18.89 17.92
C ASN A 292 -10.03 -17.51 17.27
N PHE A 293 -10.32 -16.51 18.10
CA PHE A 293 -10.55 -15.13 17.69
C PHE A 293 -9.36 -14.25 18.10
N TYR A 294 -8.82 -13.50 17.16
CA TYR A 294 -7.79 -12.48 17.39
C TYR A 294 -8.42 -11.09 17.24
N PHE A 295 -8.10 -10.18 18.16
CA PHE A 295 -8.67 -8.83 18.22
C PHE A 295 -7.55 -7.78 18.32
N VAL A 296 -7.74 -6.66 17.62
CA VAL A 296 -7.00 -5.41 17.82
C VAL A 296 -7.88 -4.47 18.63
N ASP A 297 -7.43 -4.00 19.79
CA ASP A 297 -8.09 -2.95 20.56
C ASP A 297 -7.18 -1.72 20.64
N ASP A 298 -7.63 -0.59 20.08
CA ASP A 298 -6.84 0.63 19.92
C ASP A 298 -7.01 1.64 21.07
N ILE A 299 -7.85 1.32 22.05
CA ILE A 299 -8.02 2.08 23.29
C ILE A 299 -7.15 1.48 24.41
N ASP A 300 -7.02 0.15 24.45
CA ASP A 300 -6.13 -0.56 25.37
C ASP A 300 -4.74 -0.88 24.76
N ASP A 301 -4.41 -0.32 23.58
CA ASP A 301 -3.14 -0.45 22.86
C ASP A 301 -2.64 -1.91 22.72
N ARG A 302 -3.56 -2.86 22.45
CA ARG A 302 -3.26 -4.30 22.52
C ARG A 302 -3.76 -5.14 21.35
N ILE A 303 -3.04 -6.23 21.12
CA ILE A 303 -3.52 -7.38 20.34
C ILE A 303 -3.68 -8.56 21.29
N PHE A 304 -4.84 -9.23 21.26
CA PHE A 304 -5.12 -10.36 22.13
C PHE A 304 -5.87 -11.47 21.40
N VAL A 305 -5.72 -12.70 21.91
CA VAL A 305 -6.36 -13.91 21.38
C VAL A 305 -7.34 -14.48 22.41
N CYS A 306 -8.47 -14.98 21.92
CA CYS A 306 -9.47 -15.70 22.69
C CYS A 306 -9.74 -17.05 22.05
N ASN A 307 -10.05 -18.05 22.86
CA ASN A 307 -10.49 -19.33 22.36
C ASN A 307 -11.85 -19.22 21.64
N ARG A 308 -12.23 -20.29 20.92
CA ARG A 308 -13.52 -20.41 20.22
C ARG A 308 -14.79 -20.13 21.06
N ASN A 309 -14.69 -20.16 22.39
CA ASN A 309 -15.80 -19.93 23.31
C ASN A 309 -15.80 -18.53 23.98
N GLY A 310 -14.73 -17.75 23.83
CA GLY A 310 -14.52 -16.45 24.50
C GLY A 310 -14.13 -16.52 25.98
N ASP A 311 -14.24 -17.69 26.62
CA ASP A 311 -14.06 -17.86 28.08
C ASP A 311 -12.59 -17.90 28.52
N THR A 312 -11.67 -18.22 27.60
CA THR A 312 -10.22 -18.11 27.82
C THR A 312 -9.63 -17.13 26.82
N CYS A 313 -9.09 -16.01 27.31
CA CYS A 313 -8.39 -15.00 26.52
C CYS A 313 -7.01 -14.66 27.10
N VAL A 314 -6.06 -14.29 26.24
CA VAL A 314 -4.67 -13.96 26.58
C VAL A 314 -4.22 -12.77 25.73
N THR A 315 -3.66 -11.74 26.37
CA THR A 315 -2.98 -10.64 25.67
C THR A 315 -1.73 -11.17 24.97
N LEU A 316 -1.64 -10.95 23.66
CA LEU A 316 -0.55 -11.44 22.81
C LEU A 316 0.58 -10.40 22.71
N LEU A 317 0.19 -9.12 22.58
CA LEU A 317 1.08 -7.97 22.48
C LEU A 317 0.42 -6.75 23.16
N ASP A 318 1.16 -6.10 24.06
CA ASP A 318 0.81 -4.86 24.77
C ASP A 318 2.03 -3.91 24.94
N LEU A 319 3.18 -4.27 24.36
CA LEU A 319 4.41 -3.48 24.37
C LEU A 319 4.72 -2.95 22.96
N GLU A 320 5.25 -1.72 22.85
CA GLU A 320 5.52 -1.05 21.56
C GLU A 320 4.35 -1.09 20.55
N LEU A 321 3.10 -1.09 21.03
CA LEU A 321 1.90 -0.82 20.25
C LEU A 321 1.36 0.55 20.65
N TYR A 322 0.96 1.36 19.68
CA TYR A 322 0.43 2.72 19.92
C TYR A 322 -0.60 3.09 18.83
N ASN A 323 -1.87 2.77 19.05
CA ASN A 323 -2.95 2.83 18.06
C ASN A 323 -2.78 1.79 16.92
N PRO A 324 -2.82 0.48 17.25
CA PRO A 324 -2.90 -0.59 16.24
C PRO A 324 -4.26 -0.58 15.52
N LYS A 325 -4.29 -0.93 14.23
CA LYS A 325 -5.53 -0.86 13.40
C LYS A 325 -5.94 -2.19 12.78
N GLY A 326 -5.15 -2.71 11.85
CA GLY A 326 -5.44 -3.91 11.09
C GLY A 326 -4.75 -5.16 11.64
N ILE A 327 -5.37 -6.32 11.45
CA ILE A 327 -4.79 -7.64 11.71
C ILE A 327 -5.17 -8.62 10.60
N ALA A 328 -4.23 -9.49 10.22
CA ALA A 328 -4.45 -10.64 9.36
C ALA A 328 -3.61 -11.84 9.84
N LEU A 329 -4.06 -13.06 9.53
CA LEU A 329 -3.50 -14.31 10.05
C LEU A 329 -3.08 -15.26 8.91
N ASP A 330 -1.96 -15.96 9.13
CA ASP A 330 -1.64 -17.20 8.42
C ASP A 330 -1.43 -18.33 9.47
N PRO A 331 -2.50 -19.03 9.88
CA PRO A 331 -2.42 -20.18 10.78
C PRO A 331 -1.70 -21.40 10.19
N ALA A 332 -1.51 -21.48 8.87
CA ALA A 332 -0.75 -22.56 8.24
C ALA A 332 0.77 -22.35 8.39
N MET A 333 1.22 -21.09 8.43
CA MET A 333 2.61 -20.71 8.79
C MET A 333 2.80 -20.29 10.25
N GLY A 334 1.72 -20.21 11.04
CA GLY A 334 1.74 -19.80 12.45
C GLY A 334 2.05 -18.31 12.66
N LYS A 335 1.65 -17.43 11.72
CA LYS A 335 2.00 -16.00 11.71
C LYS A 335 0.80 -15.08 11.92
N VAL A 336 1.06 -13.95 12.59
CA VAL A 336 0.17 -12.79 12.70
C VAL A 336 0.84 -11.61 12.01
N PHE A 337 0.07 -10.84 11.25
CA PHE A 337 0.48 -9.60 10.60
C PHE A 337 -0.43 -8.47 11.06
N PHE A 338 0.12 -7.29 11.35
CA PHE A 338 -0.66 -6.16 11.88
C PHE A 338 -0.09 -4.79 11.49
N THR A 339 -0.94 -3.77 11.52
CA THR A 339 -0.61 -2.36 11.27
C THR A 339 -0.71 -1.54 12.55
N ASP A 340 0.18 -0.56 12.68
CA ASP A 340 0.25 0.35 13.83
C ASP A 340 0.49 1.78 13.31
N TYR A 341 -0.38 2.71 13.72
CA TYR A 341 -0.40 4.11 13.30
C TYR A 341 0.46 5.04 14.21
N GLY A 342 1.09 4.50 15.25
CA GLY A 342 1.67 5.28 16.34
C GLY A 342 2.82 6.22 16.00
N GLN A 343 3.51 6.71 17.04
CA GLN A 343 4.63 7.68 16.88
C GLN A 343 5.75 7.22 15.94
N ILE A 344 5.82 5.92 15.66
CA ILE A 344 6.58 5.32 14.55
C ILE A 344 5.60 4.37 13.83
N PRO A 345 4.90 4.81 12.76
CA PRO A 345 3.93 3.98 12.06
C PRO A 345 4.62 2.85 11.31
N LYS A 346 3.99 1.67 11.25
CA LYS A 346 4.66 0.42 10.87
C LYS A 346 3.70 -0.70 10.45
N VAL A 347 4.22 -1.60 9.61
CA VAL A 347 3.67 -2.95 9.38
C VAL A 347 4.58 -3.97 10.06
N GLU A 348 4.01 -4.87 10.85
CA GLU A 348 4.76 -5.85 11.63
C GLU A 348 4.22 -7.27 11.46
N ARG A 349 5.09 -8.25 11.76
CA ARG A 349 4.80 -9.69 11.78
C ARG A 349 5.30 -10.29 13.09
N CYS A 350 4.53 -11.16 13.71
CA CYS A 350 5.00 -12.05 14.79
C CYS A 350 4.51 -13.49 14.58
N ASP A 351 4.94 -14.39 15.45
CA ASP A 351 4.35 -15.73 15.58
C ASP A 351 3.01 -15.65 16.34
N MET A 352 2.13 -16.63 16.16
CA MET A 352 0.79 -16.68 16.80
C MET A 352 0.81 -16.89 18.32
N ASP A 353 1.99 -17.01 18.94
CA ASP A 353 2.24 -16.97 20.38
C ASP A 353 2.85 -15.62 20.85
N GLY A 354 3.01 -14.65 19.95
CA GLY A 354 3.57 -13.31 20.20
C GLY A 354 5.09 -13.21 19.99
N GLN A 355 5.80 -14.32 19.77
CA GLN A 355 7.26 -14.32 19.63
C GLN A 355 7.74 -13.87 18.23
N ASN A 356 9.06 -13.70 18.09
CA ASN A 356 9.75 -13.37 16.83
C ASN A 356 9.19 -12.13 16.08
N ARG A 357 8.68 -11.15 16.84
CA ARG A 357 8.17 -9.88 16.31
C ARG A 357 9.23 -9.15 15.46
N THR A 358 8.85 -8.85 14.22
CA THR A 358 9.69 -8.30 13.16
C THR A 358 8.95 -7.15 12.48
N LYS A 359 9.65 -6.02 12.28
CA LYS A 359 9.14 -4.87 11.53
C LYS A 359 9.36 -5.14 10.03
N LEU A 360 8.28 -5.20 9.25
CA LEU A 360 8.34 -5.42 7.80
C LEU A 360 8.48 -4.10 7.04
N VAL A 361 7.80 -3.06 7.51
CA VAL A 361 7.81 -1.71 6.94
C VAL A 361 7.82 -0.67 8.07
N ASP A 362 8.76 0.27 8.03
CA ASP A 362 8.95 1.36 9.01
C ASP A 362 9.26 2.73 8.36
N SER A 363 9.05 2.84 7.04
CA SER A 363 9.41 4.00 6.21
C SER A 363 8.44 4.13 5.01
N LYS A 364 8.24 5.34 4.47
CA LYS A 364 7.15 5.66 3.52
C LYS A 364 5.81 5.11 4.00
N ILE A 365 5.42 5.49 5.21
CA ILE A 365 4.24 4.97 5.90
C ILE A 365 3.81 6.04 6.90
N VAL A 366 2.52 6.35 6.95
CA VAL A 366 1.96 7.44 7.76
C VAL A 366 0.66 7.02 8.45
N PHE A 367 -0.30 6.45 7.73
CA PHE A 367 -1.56 5.96 8.30
C PHE A 367 -1.92 4.56 7.75
N PRO A 368 -1.13 3.52 8.07
CA PRO A 368 -1.44 2.16 7.68
C PRO A 368 -2.71 1.68 8.39
N HIS A 369 -3.73 1.30 7.62
CA HIS A 369 -5.06 0.96 8.14
C HIS A 369 -5.37 -0.52 7.93
N GLY A 370 -6.19 -0.86 6.92
CA GLY A 370 -6.51 -2.24 6.58
C GLY A 370 -5.30 -3.01 6.05
N ILE A 371 -5.22 -4.29 6.42
CA ILE A 371 -4.17 -5.24 6.02
C ILE A 371 -4.83 -6.55 5.55
N THR A 372 -4.26 -7.21 4.54
CA THR A 372 -4.72 -8.51 4.05
C THR A 372 -3.56 -9.30 3.44
N LEU A 373 -3.74 -10.60 3.19
CA LEU A 373 -2.69 -11.54 2.82
C LEU A 373 -3.05 -12.32 1.56
N ASP A 374 -2.09 -12.49 0.64
CA ASP A 374 -2.09 -13.63 -0.28
C ASP A 374 -1.29 -14.77 0.36
N LEU A 375 -2.01 -15.79 0.81
CA LEU A 375 -1.46 -17.00 1.45
C LEU A 375 -0.75 -17.93 0.46
N VAL A 376 -1.06 -17.83 -0.84
CA VAL A 376 -0.43 -18.62 -1.90
C VAL A 376 0.91 -18.01 -2.31
N SER A 377 0.91 -16.70 -2.56
CA SER A 377 2.12 -15.96 -3.00
C SER A 377 2.98 -15.46 -1.83
N ARG A 378 2.48 -15.53 -0.59
CA ARG A 378 3.12 -15.02 0.65
C ARG A 378 3.41 -13.52 0.60
N LEU A 379 2.37 -12.78 0.26
CA LEU A 379 2.38 -11.32 0.14
C LEU A 379 1.49 -10.68 1.19
N VAL A 380 1.94 -9.56 1.74
CA VAL A 380 1.20 -8.70 2.67
C VAL A 380 0.79 -7.44 1.92
N TYR A 381 -0.51 -7.17 1.87
CA TYR A 381 -1.08 -5.95 1.29
C TYR A 381 -1.59 -5.04 2.41
N TRP A 382 -1.35 -3.74 2.31
CA TRP A 382 -1.95 -2.75 3.20
C TRP A 382 -2.36 -1.49 2.44
N ALA A 383 -3.29 -0.74 3.03
CA ALA A 383 -3.66 0.60 2.57
C ALA A 383 -3.13 1.66 3.55
N ASP A 384 -2.52 2.72 3.03
CA ASP A 384 -2.18 3.92 3.81
C ASP A 384 -3.20 5.02 3.54
N ALA A 385 -3.99 5.35 4.57
CA ALA A 385 -5.11 6.28 4.48
C ALA A 385 -4.70 7.77 4.42
N TYR A 386 -3.41 8.09 4.56
CA TYR A 386 -2.88 9.45 4.43
C TYR A 386 -2.14 9.64 3.11
N LEU A 387 -1.35 8.65 2.68
CA LEU A 387 -0.66 8.68 1.39
C LEU A 387 -1.59 8.37 0.21
N ASP A 388 -2.77 7.79 0.46
CA ASP A 388 -3.72 7.30 -0.57
C ASP A 388 -3.12 6.17 -1.43
N TYR A 389 -2.29 5.33 -0.80
CA TYR A 389 -1.55 4.24 -1.45
C TYR A 389 -2.10 2.88 -1.01
N ILE A 390 -2.12 1.92 -1.95
CA ILE A 390 -2.16 0.49 -1.64
C ILE A 390 -0.84 -0.12 -2.07
N GLU A 391 -0.18 -0.79 -1.14
CA GLU A 391 1.14 -1.38 -1.33
C GLU A 391 1.16 -2.87 -1.01
N VAL A 392 2.19 -3.53 -1.50
CA VAL A 392 2.50 -4.94 -1.21
C VAL A 392 3.95 -5.09 -0.75
N VAL A 393 4.22 -6.08 0.08
CA VAL A 393 5.57 -6.54 0.47
C VAL A 393 5.54 -8.06 0.67
N ASP A 394 6.66 -8.76 0.50
CA ASP A 394 6.73 -10.19 0.87
C ASP A 394 6.77 -10.40 2.41
N TYR A 395 6.51 -11.62 2.84
CA TYR A 395 6.50 -12.00 4.26
C TYR A 395 7.81 -11.70 5.01
N GLU A 396 8.94 -11.46 4.32
CA GLU A 396 10.24 -11.12 4.92
C GLU A 396 10.60 -9.63 4.80
N GLY A 397 9.65 -8.77 4.43
CA GLY A 397 9.83 -7.32 4.35
C GLY A 397 10.58 -6.84 3.10
N LYS A 398 10.64 -7.67 2.04
CA LYS A 398 11.36 -7.37 0.79
C LYS A 398 10.38 -7.29 -0.37
N ASN A 399 10.89 -6.91 -1.55
CA ASN A 399 10.12 -6.82 -2.80
C ASN A 399 8.84 -5.97 -2.62
N ARG A 400 9.03 -4.78 -2.05
CA ARG A 400 7.96 -3.80 -1.81
C ARG A 400 7.58 -3.10 -3.12
N HIS A 401 6.28 -3.04 -3.43
CA HIS A 401 5.76 -2.38 -4.62
C HIS A 401 4.46 -1.61 -4.32
N THR A 402 4.30 -0.44 -4.93
CA THR A 402 3.03 0.31 -4.95
C THR A 402 2.10 -0.29 -6.01
N ILE A 403 0.87 -0.61 -5.62
CA ILE A 403 -0.14 -1.25 -6.49
C ILE A 403 -1.16 -0.23 -6.99
N ILE A 404 -1.60 0.66 -6.10
CA ILE A 404 -2.44 1.81 -6.43
C ILE A 404 -1.84 3.02 -5.73
N GLN A 405 -1.72 4.12 -6.48
CA GLN A 405 -1.37 5.45 -5.98
C GLN A 405 -2.53 6.38 -6.31
N GLY A 406 -3.05 7.08 -5.30
CA GLY A 406 -4.03 8.13 -5.46
C GLY A 406 -3.54 9.24 -6.38
N ILE A 407 -4.45 9.84 -7.15
CA ILE A 407 -4.12 11.07 -7.87
C ILE A 407 -3.97 12.17 -6.82
N LEU A 408 -2.74 12.59 -6.55
CA LEU A 408 -2.44 13.76 -5.72
C LEU A 408 -3.31 14.94 -6.16
N VAL A 409 -4.33 15.27 -5.38
CA VAL A 409 -5.17 16.45 -5.61
C VAL A 409 -4.37 17.68 -5.18
N SER A 410 -3.44 18.08 -6.05
CA SER A 410 -2.71 19.35 -5.96
C SER A 410 -3.71 20.45 -5.63
N GLU A 411 -3.46 21.19 -4.55
CA GLU A 411 -4.47 21.97 -3.83
C GLU A 411 -5.46 22.67 -4.76
N ARG A 412 -6.75 22.32 -4.66
CA ARG A 412 -7.81 23.18 -5.19
C ARG A 412 -7.71 24.51 -4.47
N GLN A 413 -7.16 25.53 -5.13
CA GLN A 413 -7.24 26.91 -4.64
C GLN A 413 -8.71 27.22 -4.29
N PRO A 414 -9.03 27.53 -3.03
CA PRO A 414 -10.41 27.83 -2.67
C PRO A 414 -10.80 29.19 -3.22
N GLU A 415 -11.50 29.20 -4.36
CA GLU A 415 -12.26 30.40 -4.75
C GLU A 415 -13.21 30.77 -3.62
N ARG A 416 -13.26 32.07 -3.29
CA ARG A 416 -13.77 32.56 -2.00
C ARG A 416 -15.29 32.41 -1.90
N GLY A 417 -15.75 31.31 -1.29
CA GLY A 417 -17.15 31.06 -0.92
C GLY A 417 -17.29 30.64 0.54
N PRO A 418 -18.06 31.35 1.39
CA PRO A 418 -18.14 31.05 2.82
C PRO A 418 -19.15 29.94 3.13
N TRP A 419 -18.66 28.71 3.26
CA TRP A 419 -19.43 27.62 3.88
C TRP A 419 -19.11 27.52 5.38
N ARG A 420 -20.15 27.31 6.18
CA ARG A 420 -20.08 27.41 7.64
C ARG A 420 -19.49 26.14 8.25
N SER A 421 -18.71 26.32 9.31
CA SER A 421 -18.49 25.29 10.31
C SER A 421 -19.79 25.02 11.06
N GLU A 422 -20.34 23.82 10.94
CA GLU A 422 -21.15 23.23 12.01
C GLU A 422 -20.24 22.32 12.83
N LEU A 423 -20.35 22.42 14.15
CA LEU A 423 -19.47 21.71 15.08
C LEU A 423 -20.00 20.29 15.29
N CYS A 424 -19.12 19.31 15.35
CA CYS A 424 -19.41 18.09 16.11
C CYS A 424 -19.44 18.44 17.60
N MET A 425 -20.61 18.25 18.21
CA MET A 425 -20.78 17.93 19.62
C MET A 425 -21.13 16.45 19.73
#